data_AF-A0A370TDT8-F1
#
_entry.id   AF-A0A370TDT8-F1
#
_cell.length_a   1.000
_cell.length_b   1.000
_cell.length_c   1.000
_cell.angle_alpha   90.00
_cell.angle_beta   90.00
_cell.angle_gamma   90.00
#
_symmetry.space_group_name_H-M   'P 1'
#
loop_
_entity.id
_entity.type
_entity.pdbx_description
1 polymer ?
#
loop_
_entity_poly.entity_id
_entity_poly.type
_entity_poly.pdbx_seq_one_letter_code
_entity_poly.pdbx_strand_id
1 'polypeptide(L)'
;MSLKSYFPLEAWAAANADYTADVPRYPHVKIVPDVFTALSGVLWSVSYILMTTKAFKDKSYAMPIYCLCLNITWEAVYGFVYGPGPVNQIVFAQYMIVDIFLFWAIIKSARYQWRQSPLVADNLIWIIMFGCVFCTWLHLAIAATFIPHIGRQVVFFTAWPMAAIISLGSIAQILSRGHTGGHSMPIW
;
A
#
# COMPACT_ATOMS: atom_id res chain seq x y z
N MET A 1 14.86 -26.70 -28.16
CA MET A 1 13.95 -26.73 -26.99
C MET A 1 14.35 -25.57 -26.09
N SER A 2 13.62 -24.45 -26.13
CA SER A 2 14.02 -23.18 -25.51
C SER A 2 13.25 -22.97 -24.20
N LEU A 3 13.93 -22.54 -23.15
CA LEU A 3 13.44 -22.28 -21.78
C LEU A 3 12.29 -21.26 -21.64
N LYS A 4 11.67 -20.83 -22.75
CA LYS A 4 10.61 -19.82 -22.79
C LYS A 4 9.21 -20.36 -22.49
N SER A 5 9.02 -21.68 -22.43
CA SER A 5 7.69 -22.30 -22.34
C SER A 5 7.16 -22.57 -20.92
N TYR A 6 7.91 -22.23 -19.87
CA TYR A 6 7.55 -22.63 -18.51
C TYR A 6 7.04 -21.51 -17.61
N PHE A 7 7.15 -20.24 -18.02
CA PHE A 7 6.66 -19.15 -17.19
C PHE A 7 5.30 -18.62 -17.70
N PRO A 8 4.20 -18.84 -16.93
CA PRO A 8 2.89 -18.26 -17.23
C PRO A 8 2.88 -16.72 -17.13
N LEU A 9 4.02 -16.07 -16.87
CA LEU A 9 4.17 -14.62 -16.77
C LEU A 9 3.85 -13.90 -18.08
N GLU A 10 4.28 -14.40 -19.25
CA GLU A 10 3.98 -13.73 -20.53
C GLU A 10 2.50 -13.84 -20.88
N ALA A 11 1.88 -15.00 -20.64
CA ALA A 11 0.44 -15.21 -20.86
C ALA A 11 -0.41 -14.43 -19.86
N TRP A 12 0.02 -14.36 -18.59
CA TRP A 12 -0.60 -13.54 -17.56
C TRP A 12 -0.43 -12.04 -17.86
N ALA A 13 0.75 -11.60 -18.29
CA ALA A 13 1.00 -10.21 -18.65
C ALA A 13 0.20 -9.81 -19.90
N ALA A 14 0.08 -10.68 -20.91
CA ALA A 14 -0.78 -10.42 -22.06
C ALA A 14 -2.27 -10.36 -21.69
N ALA A 15 -2.73 -11.22 -20.77
CA ALA A 15 -4.11 -11.23 -20.27
C ALA A 15 -4.45 -10.03 -19.37
N ASN A 16 -3.45 -9.32 -18.83
CA ASN A 16 -3.62 -8.11 -18.02
C ASN A 16 -3.11 -6.84 -18.72
N ALA A 17 -2.65 -6.92 -19.97
CA ALA A 17 -2.18 -5.78 -20.76
C ALA A 17 -3.35 -4.88 -21.17
N ASP A 18 -4.46 -5.52 -21.55
CA ASP A 18 -5.71 -4.86 -21.91
C ASP A 18 -6.76 -5.11 -20.83
N TYR A 19 -6.93 -4.14 -19.93
CA TYR A 19 -8.11 -4.01 -19.06
C TYR A 19 -9.29 -3.37 -19.85
N THR A 20 -9.38 -3.59 -21.16
CA THR A 20 -10.65 -3.35 -21.84
C THR A 20 -11.65 -4.37 -21.28
N ALA A 21 -12.92 -4.00 -21.15
CA ALA A 21 -13.97 -4.89 -20.64
C ALA A 21 -14.29 -6.07 -21.59
N ASP A 22 -13.31 -6.48 -22.41
CA ASP A 22 -13.36 -7.63 -23.28
C ASP A 22 -13.03 -8.90 -22.49
N VAL A 23 -13.58 -10.02 -22.95
CA VAL A 23 -13.30 -11.33 -22.35
C VAL A 23 -11.80 -11.60 -22.46
N PRO A 24 -11.08 -11.86 -21.34
CA PRO A 24 -9.64 -12.09 -21.38
C PRO A 24 -9.31 -13.20 -22.38
N ARG A 25 -8.26 -13.03 -23.19
CA ARG A 25 -7.85 -14.03 -24.20
C ARG A 25 -7.61 -15.43 -23.61
N TYR A 26 -7.29 -15.51 -22.31
CA TYR A 26 -7.13 -16.75 -21.54
C TYR A 26 -7.86 -16.68 -20.19
N PRO A 27 -9.19 -16.88 -20.15
CA PRO A 27 -9.98 -16.63 -18.93
C PRO A 27 -9.66 -17.61 -17.80
N HIS A 28 -9.27 -18.84 -18.14
CA HIS A 28 -8.89 -19.88 -17.17
C HIS A 28 -7.58 -19.57 -16.43
N VAL A 29 -6.71 -18.71 -16.96
CA VAL A 29 -5.43 -18.34 -16.32
C VAL A 29 -5.65 -17.25 -15.26
N LYS A 30 -6.77 -16.54 -15.33
CA LYS A 30 -7.05 -15.37 -14.48
C LYS A 30 -7.60 -15.74 -13.10
N ILE A 31 -8.23 -16.91 -12.98
CA ILE A 31 -8.86 -17.35 -11.73
C ILE A 31 -7.86 -17.48 -10.57
N VAL A 32 -6.66 -18.00 -10.84
CA VAL A 32 -5.64 -18.21 -9.80
C VAL A 32 -5.14 -16.87 -9.23
N PRO A 33 -4.65 -15.91 -10.04
CA PRO A 33 -4.30 -14.56 -9.57
C PRO A 33 -5.45 -13.82 -8.89
N ASP A 34 -6.68 -13.92 -9.41
CA ASP A 34 -7.84 -13.23 -8.85
C ASP A 34 -8.16 -13.77 -7.44
N VAL A 35 -8.08 -15.10 -7.23
CA VAL A 35 -8.25 -15.72 -5.91
C VAL A 35 -7.14 -15.30 -4.93
N PHE A 36 -5.88 -15.30 -5.36
CA PHE A 36 -4.77 -14.83 -4.50
C PHE A 36 -4.92 -13.34 -4.15
N THR A 37 -5.39 -12.53 -5.09
CA THR A 37 -5.66 -11.10 -4.86
C THR A 37 -6.79 -10.92 -3.84
N ALA A 38 -7.88 -11.68 -3.94
CA ALA A 38 -8.98 -11.65 -2.99
C ALA A 38 -8.54 -12.08 -1.58
N LEU A 39 -7.80 -13.20 -1.47
CA LEU A 39 -7.25 -13.68 -0.20
C LEU A 39 -6.29 -12.66 0.43
N SER A 40 -5.36 -12.12 -0.38
CA SER A 40 -4.46 -11.06 0.05
C SER A 40 -5.25 -9.86 0.56
N GLY A 41 -6.31 -9.48 -0.15
CA GLY A 41 -7.11 -8.34 0.24
C GLY A 41 -7.84 -8.50 1.56
N VAL A 42 -8.36 -9.71 1.86
CA VAL A 42 -8.98 -10.03 3.16
C VAL A 42 -7.95 -10.03 4.28
N LEU A 43 -6.79 -10.67 4.07
CA LEU A 43 -5.72 -10.75 5.07
C LEU A 43 -5.16 -9.35 5.41
N TRP A 44 -5.01 -8.49 4.39
CA TRP A 44 -4.61 -7.10 4.58
C TRP A 44 -5.64 -6.31 5.38
N SER A 45 -6.94 -6.43 5.07
CA SER A 45 -8.00 -5.77 5.84
C SER A 45 -7.97 -6.18 7.32
N VAL A 46 -7.78 -7.46 7.62
CA VAL A 46 -7.65 -7.94 9.02
C VAL A 46 -6.41 -7.34 9.68
N SER A 47 -5.26 -7.37 9.01
CA SER A 47 -4.00 -6.83 9.53
C SER A 47 -4.15 -5.34 9.84
N TYR A 48 -4.76 -4.58 8.94
CA TYR A 48 -5.01 -3.17 9.13
C TYR A 48 -5.93 -2.83 10.31
N ILE A 49 -6.99 -3.62 10.52
CA ILE A 49 -7.88 -3.46 11.67
C ILE A 49 -7.10 -3.71 12.97
N LEU A 50 -6.26 -4.75 12.99
CA LEU A 50 -5.40 -5.07 14.14
C LEU A 50 -4.37 -3.96 14.40
N MET A 51 -3.71 -3.45 13.35
CA MET A 51 -2.78 -2.33 13.42
C MET A 51 -3.43 -1.10 14.02
N THR A 52 -4.61 -0.73 13.52
CA THR A 52 -5.38 0.43 13.98
C THR A 52 -5.75 0.26 15.45
N THR A 53 -6.30 -0.89 15.83
CA THR A 53 -6.71 -1.20 17.20
C THR A 53 -5.51 -1.16 18.16
N LYS A 54 -4.38 -1.75 17.76
CA LYS A 54 -3.15 -1.79 18.55
C LYS A 54 -2.52 -0.40 18.69
N ALA A 55 -2.52 0.39 17.62
CA ALA A 55 -2.04 1.77 17.61
C ALA A 55 -2.82 2.63 18.63
N PHE A 56 -4.15 2.54 18.66
CA PHE A 56 -4.96 3.24 19.66
C PHE A 56 -4.71 2.76 21.09
N LYS A 57 -4.62 1.43 21.29
CA LYS A 57 -4.40 0.84 22.61
C LYS A 57 -3.04 1.23 23.20
N ASP A 58 -1.99 1.22 22.38
CA ASP A 58 -0.62 1.47 22.82
C ASP A 58 -0.25 2.96 22.77
N LYS A 59 -1.17 3.85 22.35
CA LYS A 59 -0.90 5.27 22.08
C LYS A 59 0.34 5.42 21.20
N SER A 60 0.38 4.63 20.14
CA SER A 60 1.52 4.48 19.24
C SER A 60 1.04 4.46 17.80
N TYR A 61 1.95 4.21 16.87
CA TYR A 61 1.66 4.02 15.47
C TYR A 61 2.25 2.70 14.99
N ALA A 62 1.44 1.95 14.23
CA ALA A 62 1.77 0.60 13.75
C ALA A 62 2.63 0.62 12.48
N MET A 63 2.52 1.67 11.67
CA MET A 63 3.26 1.84 10.41
C MET A 63 4.02 3.17 10.43
N PRO A 64 5.27 3.22 9.94
CA PRO A 64 6.02 4.47 9.81
C PRO A 64 5.26 5.51 8.98
N ILE A 65 5.39 6.79 9.35
CA ILE A 65 4.67 7.90 8.68
C ILE A 65 4.92 7.92 7.18
N TYR A 66 6.17 7.76 6.74
CA TYR A 66 6.52 7.80 5.32
C TYR A 66 5.94 6.60 4.55
N CYS A 67 5.87 5.42 5.18
CA CYS A 67 5.22 4.24 4.60
C CYS A 67 3.73 4.48 4.40
N LEU A 68 3.07 5.07 5.40
CA LEU A 68 1.65 5.39 5.32
C LEU A 68 1.35 6.47 4.27
N CYS A 69 2.24 7.47 4.13
CA CYS A 69 2.15 8.46 3.05
C CYS A 69 2.30 7.80 1.67
N LEU A 70 3.25 6.87 1.52
CA LEU A 70 3.41 6.11 0.28
C LEU A 70 2.17 5.25 -0.02
N ASN A 71 1.59 4.62 0.98
CA ASN A 71 0.45 3.71 0.81
C ASN A 71 -0.83 4.44 0.38
N ILE A 72 -1.25 5.47 1.13
CA ILE A 72 -2.49 6.20 0.82
C ILE A 72 -2.43 6.89 -0.54
N THR A 73 -1.25 7.40 -0.92
CA THR A 73 -1.05 8.07 -2.21
C THR A 73 -0.96 7.08 -3.36
N TRP A 74 -0.43 5.88 -3.12
CA TRP A 74 -0.46 4.78 -4.07
C TRP A 74 -1.92 4.38 -4.35
N GLU A 75 -2.74 4.21 -3.32
CA GLU A 75 -4.17 3.90 -3.45
C GLU A 75 -4.94 5.01 -4.17
N ALA A 76 -4.61 6.28 -3.91
CA ALA A 76 -5.22 7.42 -4.61
C ALA A 76 -4.87 7.43 -6.11
N VAL A 77 -3.58 7.36 -6.45
CA VAL A 77 -3.12 7.45 -7.85
C VAL A 77 -3.56 6.23 -8.63
N TYR A 78 -3.31 5.04 -8.10
CA TYR A 78 -3.55 3.82 -8.83
C TYR A 78 -4.95 3.27 -8.70
N GLY A 79 -5.66 3.57 -7.62
CA GLY A 79 -7.08 3.26 -7.47
C GLY A 79 -7.96 4.20 -8.28
N PHE A 80 -7.78 5.51 -8.15
CA PHE A 80 -8.74 6.49 -8.71
C PHE A 80 -8.28 7.13 -10.01
N VAL A 81 -7.00 7.49 -10.17
CA VAL A 81 -6.50 8.14 -11.40
C VAL A 81 -6.26 7.10 -12.50
N TYR A 82 -5.59 5.99 -12.16
CA TYR A 82 -5.23 4.91 -13.08
C TYR A 82 -5.91 3.58 -12.76
N GLY A 83 -7.06 3.62 -12.08
CA GLY A 83 -7.83 2.45 -11.63
C GLY A 83 -8.05 1.38 -12.70
N PRO A 84 -7.74 0.10 -12.44
CA PRO A 84 -7.94 -0.99 -13.41
C PRO A 84 -9.43 -1.41 -13.56
N GLY A 85 -10.37 -0.71 -12.92
CA GLY A 85 -11.81 -0.95 -13.05
C GLY A 85 -12.61 -0.59 -11.78
N PRO A 86 -13.95 -0.55 -11.86
CA PRO A 86 -14.82 -0.09 -10.77
C PRO A 86 -14.77 -0.98 -9.53
N VAL A 87 -14.60 -2.30 -9.68
CA VAL A 87 -14.48 -3.22 -8.52
C VAL A 87 -13.18 -2.97 -7.76
N ASN A 88 -12.06 -2.81 -8.48
CA ASN A 88 -10.78 -2.51 -7.86
C ASN A 88 -10.80 -1.14 -7.17
N GLN A 89 -11.48 -0.15 -7.76
CA GLN A 89 -11.70 1.15 -7.13
C GLN A 89 -12.41 1.06 -5.78
N ILE A 90 -13.44 0.23 -5.65
CA ILE A 90 -14.13 0.00 -4.36
C ILE A 90 -13.17 -0.61 -3.35
N VAL A 91 -12.36 -1.59 -3.79
CA VAL A 91 -11.37 -2.25 -2.94
C VAL A 91 -10.31 -1.25 -2.46
N PHE A 92 -9.77 -0.40 -3.34
CA PHE A 92 -8.82 0.65 -2.97
C PHE A 92 -9.44 1.71 -2.08
N ALA A 93 -10.70 2.09 -2.31
CA ALA A 93 -11.41 3.02 -1.43
C ALA A 93 -11.51 2.50 0.01
N GLN A 94 -11.73 1.18 0.16
CA GLN A 94 -11.78 0.54 1.48
C GLN A 94 -10.44 0.65 2.23
N TYR A 95 -9.31 0.48 1.53
CA TYR A 95 -7.98 0.61 2.13
C TYR A 95 -7.66 2.06 2.45
N MET A 96 -8.09 3.00 1.61
CA MET A 96 -7.85 4.41 1.84
C MET A 96 -8.57 4.91 3.10
N ILE A 97 -9.78 4.40 3.37
CA ILE A 97 -10.52 4.67 4.61
C ILE A 97 -9.73 4.18 5.83
N VAL A 98 -9.18 2.99 5.74
CA VAL A 98 -8.36 2.39 6.80
C VAL A 98 -7.08 3.20 7.05
N ASP A 99 -6.40 3.66 5.99
CA ASP A 99 -5.22 4.50 6.10
C ASP A 99 -5.52 5.83 6.81
N ILE A 100 -6.70 6.41 6.58
CA ILE A 100 -7.16 7.60 7.32
C ILE A 100 -7.24 7.32 8.83
N PHE A 101 -7.73 6.14 9.24
CA PHE A 101 -7.76 5.76 10.66
C PHE A 101 -6.35 5.58 11.24
N LEU A 102 -5.40 5.06 10.47
CA LEU A 102 -4.00 4.97 10.89
C LEU A 102 -3.36 6.35 11.05
N PHE A 103 -3.62 7.29 10.13
CA PHE A 103 -3.18 8.68 10.28
C PHE A 103 -3.79 9.33 11.52
N TRP A 104 -5.07 9.10 11.76
CA TRP A 104 -5.73 9.60 12.96
C TRP A 104 -5.10 9.03 14.24
N ALA A 105 -4.74 7.74 14.26
CA ALA A 105 -4.03 7.11 15.38
C ALA A 105 -2.66 7.75 15.63
N ILE A 106 -1.91 8.04 14.55
CA ILE A 106 -0.61 8.71 14.60
C ILE A 106 -0.74 10.12 15.17
N ILE A 107 -1.66 10.93 14.63
CA ILE A 107 -1.87 12.33 15.06
C ILE A 107 -2.30 12.37 16.53
N LYS A 108 -3.21 11.50 16.95
CA LYS A 108 -3.65 11.42 18.35
C LYS A 108 -2.53 11.00 19.30
N SER A 109 -1.63 10.14 18.84
CA SER A 109 -0.50 9.62 19.61
C SER A 109 0.74 10.53 19.56
N ALA A 110 0.70 11.61 18.77
CA ALA A 110 1.87 12.41 18.41
C ALA A 110 2.62 12.97 19.61
N ARG A 111 1.90 13.63 20.53
CA ARG A 111 2.50 14.24 21.72
C ARG A 111 3.07 13.22 22.71
N TYR A 112 2.55 12.01 22.70
CA TYR A 112 3.06 10.93 23.54
C TYR A 112 4.35 10.34 22.95
N GLN A 113 4.36 10.10 21.64
CA GLN A 113 5.48 9.45 20.95
C GLN A 113 6.67 10.38 20.69
N TRP A 114 6.41 11.62 20.28
CA TRP A 114 7.45 12.61 20.01
C TRP A 114 7.65 13.56 21.19
N ARG A 115 7.50 13.07 22.43
CA ARG A 115 7.75 13.88 23.64
C ARG A 115 9.18 14.45 23.70
N GLN A 116 10.14 13.69 23.15
CA GLN A 116 11.54 14.10 22.99
C GLN A 116 11.79 15.10 21.84
N SER A 117 10.81 15.28 20.94
CA SER A 117 10.94 16.17 19.78
C SER A 117 9.62 16.93 19.54
N PRO A 118 9.32 17.94 20.37
CA PRO A 118 8.04 18.67 20.32
C PRO A 118 7.77 19.32 18.96
N LEU A 119 8.83 19.80 18.29
CA LEU A 119 8.74 20.36 16.94
C LEU A 119 8.11 19.38 15.93
N VAL A 120 8.43 18.09 16.03
CA VAL A 120 7.83 17.05 15.17
C VAL A 120 6.38 16.79 15.56
N ALA A 121 6.08 16.72 16.87
CA ALA A 121 4.74 16.48 17.36
C ALA A 121 3.75 17.58 16.93
N ASP A 122 4.16 18.84 17.02
CA ASP A 122 3.31 20.00 16.72
C ASP A 122 3.19 20.27 15.22
N ASN A 123 4.18 19.89 14.40
CA ASN A 123 4.15 20.04 12.94
C ASN A 123 3.79 18.75 12.19
N LEU A 124 3.34 17.71 12.89
CA LEU A 124 3.11 16.39 12.32
C LEU A 124 2.14 16.40 11.13
N ILE A 125 1.07 17.20 11.22
CA ILE A 125 0.09 17.34 10.13
C ILE A 125 0.78 17.91 8.88
N TRP A 126 1.64 18.92 9.03
CA TRP A 126 2.40 19.48 7.92
C TRP A 126 3.37 18.45 7.32
N ILE A 127 4.06 17.69 8.17
CA ILE A 127 4.97 16.62 7.73
C ILE A 127 4.21 15.58 6.90
N ILE A 128 3.02 15.15 7.36
CA ILE A 128 2.16 14.22 6.63
C ILE A 128 1.71 14.84 5.31
N MET A 129 1.25 16.10 5.31
CA MET A 129 0.79 16.79 4.10
C MET A 129 1.89 16.89 3.04
N PHE A 130 3.09 17.37 3.42
CA PHE A 130 4.23 17.44 2.51
C PHE A 130 4.68 16.06 2.05
N GLY A 131 4.67 15.07 2.94
CA GLY A 131 4.94 13.67 2.62
C GLY A 131 3.99 13.13 1.56
N CYS A 132 2.68 13.34 1.73
CA CYS A 132 1.67 12.92 0.77
C CYS A 132 1.81 13.66 -0.58
N VAL A 133 2.08 14.96 -0.58
CA VAL A 133 2.31 15.72 -1.83
C VAL A 133 3.51 15.15 -2.59
N PHE A 134 4.62 14.92 -1.90
CA PHE A 134 5.83 14.35 -2.50
C PHE A 134 5.58 12.91 -3.01
N CYS A 135 4.95 12.06 -2.22
CA CYS A 135 4.65 10.67 -2.61
C CYS A 135 3.67 10.62 -3.80
N THR A 136 2.67 11.51 -3.83
CA THR A 136 1.75 11.63 -4.97
C THR A 136 2.50 12.02 -6.23
N TRP A 137 3.37 13.02 -6.16
CA TRP A 137 4.21 13.41 -7.29
C TRP A 137 5.09 12.24 -7.78
N LEU A 138 5.70 11.49 -6.84
CA LEU A 138 6.52 10.32 -7.17
C LEU A 138 5.70 9.24 -7.89
N HIS A 139 4.52 8.89 -7.38
CA HIS A 139 3.65 7.91 -8.00
C HIS A 139 3.17 8.35 -9.38
N LEU A 140 2.84 9.64 -9.56
CA LEU A 140 2.47 10.19 -10.86
C LEU A 140 3.65 10.19 -11.84
N ALA A 141 4.87 10.47 -11.38
CA ALA A 141 6.07 10.40 -12.22
C ALA A 141 6.35 8.96 -12.68
N ILE A 142 6.21 7.99 -11.78
CA ILE A 142 6.32 6.56 -12.11
C ILE A 142 5.21 6.17 -13.10
N ALA A 143 3.97 6.54 -12.82
CA ALA A 143 2.84 6.27 -13.69
C ALA A 143 3.06 6.85 -15.11
N ALA A 144 3.46 8.11 -15.22
CA ALA A 144 3.74 8.77 -16.49
C ALA A 144 4.88 8.09 -17.27
N THR A 145 5.89 7.58 -16.56
CA THR A 145 7.05 6.92 -17.19
C THR A 145 6.72 5.51 -17.66
N PHE A 146 6.01 4.72 -16.85
CA PHE A 146 5.87 3.28 -17.08
C PHE A 146 4.55 2.88 -17.73
N ILE A 147 3.46 3.63 -17.54
CA ILE A 147 2.16 3.31 -18.17
C ILE A 147 2.26 3.20 -19.71
N PRO A 148 3.01 4.06 -20.43
CA PRO A 148 3.17 3.90 -21.88
C PRO A 148 3.86 2.60 -22.31
N HIS A 149 4.62 1.95 -21.41
CA HIS A 149 5.42 0.76 -21.73
C HIS A 149 4.79 -0.55 -21.24
N ILE A 150 4.23 -0.54 -20.03
CA ILE A 150 3.71 -1.74 -19.36
C ILE A 150 2.21 -1.63 -19.02
N GLY A 151 1.56 -0.55 -19.45
CA GLY A 151 0.16 -0.29 -19.18
C GLY A 151 -0.14 -0.15 -17.69
N ARG A 152 -1.38 -0.46 -17.32
CA ARG A 152 -1.87 -0.37 -15.92
C ARG A 152 -1.28 -1.44 -15.00
N GLN A 153 -0.49 -2.39 -15.50
CA GLN A 153 0.21 -3.38 -14.67
C GLN A 153 1.26 -2.75 -13.76
N VAL A 154 1.63 -1.49 -14.01
CA VAL A 154 2.46 -0.68 -13.11
C VAL A 154 1.98 -0.72 -11.66
N VAL A 155 0.67 -0.90 -11.43
CA VAL A 155 0.08 -1.13 -10.09
C VAL A 155 0.75 -2.28 -9.37
N PHE A 156 0.85 -3.43 -10.04
CA PHE A 156 1.39 -4.63 -9.43
C PHE A 156 2.89 -4.49 -9.27
N PHE A 157 3.60 -3.94 -10.26
CA PHE A 157 5.04 -3.73 -10.18
C PHE A 157 5.45 -2.75 -9.08
N THR A 158 4.62 -1.76 -8.76
CA THR A 158 4.89 -0.80 -7.67
C THR A 158 4.50 -1.33 -6.30
N ALA A 159 3.55 -2.27 -6.22
CA ALA A 159 3.16 -2.92 -4.96
C ALA A 159 4.31 -3.72 -4.32
N TRP A 160 5.16 -4.40 -5.11
CA TRP A 160 6.28 -5.20 -4.59
C TRP A 160 7.33 -4.36 -3.83
N PRO A 161 7.91 -3.29 -4.43
CA PRO A 161 8.77 -2.36 -3.71
C PRO A 161 8.10 -1.75 -2.49
N MET A 162 6.80 -1.43 -2.58
CA MET A 162 6.08 -0.83 -1.47
C MET A 162 5.95 -1.79 -0.27
N ALA A 163 5.63 -3.06 -0.53
CA ALA A 163 5.60 -4.09 0.50
C ALA A 163 6.98 -4.28 1.18
N ALA A 164 8.07 -4.21 0.41
CA ALA A 164 9.42 -4.26 0.94
C ALA A 164 9.74 -3.04 1.82
N ILE A 165 9.37 -1.83 1.38
CA ILE A 165 9.55 -0.59 2.14
C ILE A 165 8.74 -0.63 3.45
N ILE A 166 7.49 -1.10 3.42
CA ILE A 166 6.66 -1.24 4.62
C ILE A 166 7.29 -2.22 5.62
N SER A 167 7.76 -3.36 5.13
CA SER A 167 8.38 -4.40 5.96
C SER A 167 9.69 -3.91 6.60
N LEU A 168 10.61 -3.39 5.79
CA LEU A 168 11.89 -2.85 6.26
C LEU A 168 11.68 -1.66 7.18
N GLY A 169 10.75 -0.77 6.84
CA GLY A 169 10.43 0.41 7.63
C GLY A 169 9.87 0.06 9.00
N SER A 170 9.06 -0.99 9.09
CA SER A 170 8.50 -1.45 10.35
C SER A 170 9.55 -2.10 11.25
N ILE A 171 10.48 -2.86 10.68
CA ILE A 171 11.63 -3.38 11.43
C ILE A 171 12.51 -2.22 11.93
N ALA A 172 12.84 -1.28 11.04
CA ALA A 172 13.63 -0.10 11.39
C ALA A 172 12.98 0.72 12.51
N GLN A 173 11.64 0.86 12.48
CA GLN A 173 10.88 1.53 13.52
C GLN A 173 11.01 0.85 14.89
N ILE A 174 10.91 -0.48 14.94
CA ILE A 174 11.08 -1.24 16.20
C ILE A 174 12.50 -1.05 16.73
N LEU A 175 13.51 -1.17 15.85
CA LEU A 175 14.91 -1.00 16.21
C LEU A 175 15.23 0.42 16.72
N SER A 176 14.69 1.46 16.06
CA SER A 176 14.97 2.85 16.42
C SER A 176 14.30 3.28 17.73
N ARG A 177 13.14 2.69 18.05
CA ARG A 177 12.35 3.07 19.23
C ARG A 177 12.71 2.25 20.47
N GLY A 178 13.26 1.05 20.29
CA GLY A 178 13.59 0.15 21.39
C GLY A 178 12.37 -0.45 22.10
N HIS A 179 11.17 -0.34 21.51
CA HIS A 179 9.93 -0.94 22.05
C HIS A 179 8.96 -1.34 20.93
N THR A 180 8.07 -2.30 21.20
CA THR A 180 7.15 -2.89 20.20
C THR A 180 5.78 -2.23 20.15
N GLY A 181 5.66 -0.98 20.63
CA GLY A 181 4.37 -0.31 20.77
C GLY A 181 3.72 -0.06 19.42
N GLY A 182 2.49 -0.51 19.22
CA GLY A 182 1.80 -0.47 17.92
C GLY A 182 2.03 -1.71 17.04
N HIS A 183 2.89 -2.64 17.45
CA HIS A 183 3.13 -3.91 16.77
C HIS A 183 2.69 -5.11 17.63
N SER A 184 2.36 -6.22 16.98
CA SER A 184 2.08 -7.52 17.62
C SER A 184 2.25 -8.64 16.60
N MET A 185 2.51 -9.87 17.05
CA MET A 185 2.64 -11.01 16.13
C MET A 185 1.41 -11.23 15.24
N PRO A 186 0.15 -11.08 15.72
CA PRO A 186 -1.02 -11.22 14.85
C PRO A 186 -1.17 -10.18 13.73
N ILE A 187 -0.40 -9.08 13.77
CA ILE A 187 -0.38 -8.07 12.71
C ILE A 187 0.50 -8.51 11.52
N TRP A 188 1.46 -9.41 11.76
CA TRP A 188 2.50 -9.82 10.81
C TRP A 188 2.34 -11.29 10.41
#